data_AF-A0AAN7WAU5-F1
#
_entry.id   AF-A0AAN7WAU5-F1
#
_cell.length_a   1.000
_cell.length_b   1.000
_cell.length_c   1.000
_cell.angle_alpha   90.00
_cell.angle_beta   90.00
_cell.angle_gamma   90.00
#
_symmetry.space_group_name_H-M   'P 1'
#
loop_
_entity.id
_entity.type
_entity.pdbx_description
1 polymer ?
#
loop_
_entity_poly.entity_id
_entity_poly.type
_entity_poly.pdbx_seq_one_letter_code
_entity_poly.pdbx_strand_id
1 'polypeptide(L)'
;MIIVNGVRVKVHKNLEIALRALHAEHVFEGQYWIDALSIHQGDLTERSEQVGRMRDIYSRSSQVIAWLGEEANDSAKAFTLLHHLAEWTGSNLSKGKATRKWGFGDSGDGYWLALQQLVLRPYWRRLWIMQELVMGGTRVVVRCGPSQLEWSIFLKGIVALQSHWWHYKDDAIRKDRAQIGAPQSAWNVTALHMLHNQLRPLCEQEIASSSSAQRPDLGSLMVLAATTFAFDPRDKVYGLIGMMEQSIADRIRPDYAMPVPETFTKVAVANYEARHDLELLRDCNLWGKCPSWVPDWTWHQRPGNARFQRTDDRFRREFNAHAGIPATFTISEDRRRLTC
;
A
#
# COMPACT_ATOMS: atom_id res chain seq x y z
N MET A 1 -5.82 -25.87 10.86
CA MET A 1 -5.68 -25.56 12.32
C MET A 1 -4.20 -25.56 12.66
N ILE A 2 -3.76 -24.72 13.58
CA ILE A 2 -2.37 -24.67 14.07
C ILE A 2 -2.33 -24.73 15.60
N ILE A 3 -1.15 -24.95 16.18
CA ILE A 3 -0.94 -24.90 17.63
C ILE A 3 -0.12 -23.64 17.94
N VAL A 4 -0.64 -22.80 18.84
CA VAL A 4 0.04 -21.58 19.33
C VAL A 4 0.10 -21.69 20.84
N ASN A 5 1.30 -21.71 21.42
CA ASN A 5 1.52 -21.87 22.87
C ASN A 5 0.74 -23.05 23.49
N GLY A 6 0.69 -24.19 22.79
CA GLY A 6 -0.04 -25.39 23.22
C GLY A 6 -1.56 -25.37 22.97
N VAL A 7 -2.11 -24.26 22.49
CA VAL A 7 -3.56 -24.10 22.21
C VAL A 7 -3.84 -24.30 20.72
N ARG A 8 -4.89 -25.05 20.38
CA ARG A 8 -5.35 -25.21 19.00
C ARG A 8 -6.10 -23.96 18.54
N VAL A 9 -5.61 -23.33 17.49
CA VAL A 9 -6.19 -22.11 16.91
C VAL A 9 -6.62 -22.37 15.47
N LYS A 10 -7.83 -21.91 15.13
CA LYS A 10 -8.33 -21.92 13.75
C LYS A 10 -7.83 -20.67 13.04
N VAL A 11 -7.18 -20.85 11.90
CA VAL A 11 -6.66 -19.78 11.05
C VAL A 11 -7.25 -19.88 9.65
N HIS A 12 -7.19 -18.78 8.90
CA HIS A 12 -7.53 -18.79 7.49
C HIS A 12 -6.57 -19.68 6.69
N LYS A 13 -7.08 -20.29 5.61
CA LYS A 13 -6.32 -21.22 4.76
C LYS A 13 -4.99 -20.61 4.28
N ASN A 14 -5.00 -19.35 3.84
CA ASN A 14 -3.79 -18.70 3.32
C ASN A 14 -2.69 -18.55 4.40
N LEU A 15 -3.07 -18.26 5.65
CA LEU A 15 -2.14 -18.17 6.77
C LEU A 15 -1.59 -19.55 7.16
N GLU A 16 -2.45 -20.58 7.19
CA GLU A 16 -1.99 -21.95 7.45
C GLU A 16 -0.95 -22.39 6.42
N ILE A 17 -1.19 -22.13 5.14
CA ILE A 17 -0.25 -22.49 4.08
C ILE A 17 1.07 -21.73 4.22
N ALA A 18 1.00 -20.41 4.47
CA ALA A 18 2.19 -19.60 4.67
C ALA A 18 3.07 -20.18 5.82
N LEU A 19 2.47 -20.47 6.97
CA LEU A 19 3.18 -21.02 8.12
C LEU A 19 3.79 -22.39 7.83
N ARG A 20 3.08 -23.28 7.12
CA ARG A 20 3.61 -24.58 6.71
C ARG A 20 4.81 -24.45 5.77
N ALA A 21 4.74 -23.55 4.78
CA ALA A 21 5.84 -23.29 3.86
C ALA A 21 7.07 -22.73 4.59
N LEU A 22 6.88 -21.72 5.44
CA LEU A 22 7.95 -21.11 6.22
C LEU A 22 8.62 -22.10 7.17
N HIS A 23 7.84 -22.99 7.78
CA HIS A 23 8.35 -24.04 8.64
C HIS A 23 9.15 -25.11 7.87
N ALA A 24 8.59 -25.63 6.77
CA ALA A 24 9.24 -26.69 5.98
C ALA A 24 10.60 -26.25 5.41
N GLU A 25 10.70 -24.99 4.99
CA GLU A 25 11.91 -24.43 4.43
C GLU A 25 12.92 -23.91 5.48
N HIS A 26 12.63 -24.09 6.77
CA HIS A 26 13.46 -23.60 7.88
C HIS A 26 13.84 -22.13 7.73
N VAL A 27 12.87 -21.31 7.27
CA VAL A 27 13.12 -19.91 6.87
C VAL A 27 13.59 -19.07 8.06
N PHE A 28 13.11 -19.38 9.26
CA PHE A 28 13.48 -18.67 10.48
C PHE A 28 13.19 -19.53 11.72
N GLU A 29 14.09 -19.49 12.71
CA GLU A 29 13.96 -20.23 13.98
C GLU A 29 13.52 -19.35 15.17
N GLY A 30 13.03 -18.12 14.91
CA GLY A 30 12.57 -17.21 15.95
C GLY A 30 11.05 -17.04 16.03
N GLN A 31 10.62 -15.96 16.67
CA GLN A 31 9.21 -15.64 16.88
C GLN A 31 8.62 -14.92 15.67
N TYR A 32 7.44 -15.34 15.23
CA TYR A 32 6.65 -14.62 14.23
C TYR A 32 5.63 -13.74 14.92
N TRP A 33 5.57 -12.47 14.52
CA TRP A 33 4.41 -11.63 14.79
C TRP A 33 3.45 -11.69 13.61
N ILE A 34 2.19 -12.03 13.87
CA ILE A 34 1.15 -12.18 12.85
C ILE A 34 -0.12 -11.58 13.45
N ASP A 35 -0.62 -10.50 12.87
CA ASP A 35 -1.80 -9.75 13.35
C ASP A 35 -3.00 -10.63 13.77
N ALA A 36 -3.31 -11.65 12.98
CA ALA A 36 -4.42 -12.58 13.24
C ALA A 36 -4.20 -13.54 14.43
N LEU A 37 -2.97 -13.63 14.94
CA LEU A 37 -2.57 -14.51 16.05
C LEU A 37 -2.06 -13.73 17.27
N SER A 38 -1.37 -12.62 17.03
CA SER A 38 -0.69 -11.82 18.04
C SER A 38 -1.56 -10.69 18.61
N ILE A 39 -2.75 -10.46 18.03
CA ILE A 39 -3.73 -9.47 18.50
C ILE A 39 -5.02 -10.20 18.87
N HIS A 40 -5.52 -9.98 20.07
CA HIS A 40 -6.85 -10.45 20.44
C HIS A 40 -7.93 -9.61 19.74
N GLN A 41 -8.39 -10.10 18.59
CA GLN A 41 -9.35 -9.38 17.74
C GLN A 41 -10.70 -9.09 18.41
N GLY A 42 -11.04 -9.81 19.50
CA GLY A 42 -12.26 -9.62 20.28
C GLY A 42 -12.17 -8.55 21.37
N ASP A 43 -10.96 -8.16 21.77
CA ASP A 43 -10.72 -7.05 22.70
C ASP A 43 -10.39 -5.80 21.90
N LEU A 44 -11.37 -4.88 21.82
CA LEU A 44 -11.23 -3.65 21.06
C LEU A 44 -10.17 -2.71 21.66
N THR A 45 -9.94 -2.76 22.97
CA THR A 45 -8.92 -1.97 23.64
C THR A 45 -7.53 -2.47 23.26
N GLU A 46 -7.29 -3.78 23.37
CA GLU A 46 -6.03 -4.38 22.93
C GLU A 46 -5.80 -4.14 21.43
N ARG A 47 -6.82 -4.38 20.59
CA ARG A 47 -6.72 -4.15 19.14
C ARG A 47 -6.33 -2.71 18.83
N SER A 48 -6.95 -1.74 19.50
CA SER A 48 -6.62 -0.32 19.38
C SER A 48 -5.16 -0.03 19.71
N GLU A 49 -4.68 -0.55 20.84
CA GLU A 49 -3.29 -0.37 21.27
C GLU A 49 -2.30 -1.02 20.30
N GLN A 50 -2.58 -2.25 19.86
CA GLN A 50 -1.73 -2.98 18.91
C GLN A 50 -1.65 -2.29 17.55
N VAL A 51 -2.78 -1.80 17.04
CA VAL A 51 -2.82 -1.02 15.78
C VAL A 51 -2.01 0.27 15.90
N GLY A 52 -2.06 0.94 17.05
CA GLY A 52 -1.22 2.10 17.33
C GLY A 52 0.29 1.80 17.31
N ARG A 53 0.67 0.53 17.52
CA ARG A 53 2.05 0.05 17.56
C ARG A 53 2.54 -0.61 16.26
N MET A 54 1.69 -0.79 15.25
CA MET A 54 2.05 -1.54 14.03
C MET A 54 3.26 -0.94 13.30
N ARG A 55 3.41 0.39 13.26
CA ARG A 55 4.60 1.04 12.71
C ARG A 55 5.87 0.60 13.44
N ASP A 56 5.87 0.61 14.76
CA ASP A 56 7.01 0.16 15.57
C ASP A 56 7.30 -1.32 15.36
N ILE A 57 6.26 -2.16 15.28
CA ILE A 57 6.40 -3.60 15.08
C ILE A 57 7.08 -3.89 13.75
N TYR A 58 6.58 -3.32 12.65
CA TYR A 58 7.18 -3.54 11.33
C TYR A 58 8.58 -2.93 11.21
N SER A 59 8.79 -1.71 11.71
CA SER A 59 10.11 -1.04 11.61
C SER A 59 11.21 -1.71 12.44
N ARG A 60 10.86 -2.33 13.58
CA ARG A 60 11.80 -3.05 14.43
C ARG A 60 11.93 -4.53 14.09
N SER A 61 11.17 -5.03 13.13
CA SER A 61 11.29 -6.42 12.68
C SER A 61 12.59 -6.63 11.92
N SER A 62 13.30 -7.72 12.23
CA SER A 62 14.50 -8.12 11.47
C SER A 62 14.18 -8.42 10.01
N GLN A 63 12.97 -8.95 9.75
CA GLN A 63 12.49 -9.24 8.42
C GLN A 63 10.96 -9.18 8.38
N VAL A 64 10.41 -8.63 7.31
CA VAL A 64 8.98 -8.71 6.98
C VAL A 64 8.79 -9.61 5.75
N ILE A 65 7.85 -10.55 5.86
CA ILE A 65 7.55 -11.52 4.79
C ILE A 65 6.18 -11.17 4.18
N ALA A 66 6.20 -10.64 2.97
CA ALA A 66 5.01 -10.35 2.18
C ALA A 66 4.55 -11.60 1.41
N TRP A 67 3.66 -12.38 2.01
CA TRP A 67 3.17 -13.64 1.44
C TRP A 67 2.00 -13.44 0.45
N LEU A 68 2.27 -13.71 -0.83
CA LEU A 68 1.30 -13.56 -1.92
C LEU A 68 0.41 -14.80 -2.13
N GLY A 69 0.62 -15.89 -1.40
CA GLY A 69 -0.07 -17.17 -1.60
C GLY A 69 0.81 -18.25 -2.22
N GLU A 70 0.22 -19.41 -2.51
CA GLU A 70 0.88 -20.53 -3.19
C GLU A 70 1.33 -20.16 -4.61
N GLU A 71 2.22 -20.99 -5.16
CA GLU A 71 2.56 -20.90 -6.57
C GLU A 71 1.33 -21.18 -7.43
N ALA A 72 1.02 -20.25 -8.32
CA ALA A 72 -0.11 -20.35 -9.24
C ALA A 72 0.05 -19.32 -10.36
N ASN A 73 -0.55 -19.62 -11.53
CA ASN A 73 -0.53 -18.75 -12.70
C ASN A 73 0.89 -18.37 -13.15
N ASP A 74 1.79 -19.36 -13.15
CA ASP A 74 3.21 -19.21 -13.51
C ASP A 74 3.93 -18.14 -12.68
N SER A 75 3.56 -17.96 -11.40
CA SER A 75 4.17 -16.93 -10.56
C SER A 75 5.70 -17.00 -10.51
N ALA A 76 6.32 -18.18 -10.64
CA ALA A 76 7.77 -18.29 -10.75
C ALA A 76 8.33 -17.49 -11.94
N LYS A 77 7.69 -17.55 -13.12
CA LYS A 77 8.07 -16.73 -14.29
C LYS A 77 7.94 -15.23 -14.00
N ALA A 78 6.92 -14.82 -13.25
CA ALA A 78 6.75 -13.41 -12.88
C ALA A 78 7.91 -12.91 -12.00
N PHE A 79 8.38 -13.73 -11.05
CA PHE A 79 9.54 -13.41 -10.22
C PHE A 79 10.82 -13.31 -11.05
N THR A 80 11.04 -14.28 -11.94
CA THR A 80 12.16 -14.25 -12.90
C THR A 80 12.13 -12.98 -13.75
N LEU A 81 10.99 -12.63 -14.35
CA LEU A 81 10.83 -11.40 -15.14
C LEU A 81 11.16 -10.15 -14.32
N LEU A 82 10.68 -10.04 -13.08
CA LEU A 82 10.92 -8.88 -12.24
C LEU A 82 12.40 -8.72 -11.85
N HIS A 83 13.07 -9.81 -11.49
CA HIS A 83 14.50 -9.80 -11.19
C HIS A 83 15.29 -9.28 -12.39
N HIS A 84 14.98 -9.82 -13.57
CA HIS A 84 15.59 -9.43 -14.81
C HIS A 84 15.33 -7.95 -15.14
N LEU A 85 14.08 -7.50 -15.14
CA LEU A 85 13.74 -6.08 -15.29
C LEU A 85 14.54 -5.17 -14.34
N ALA A 86 14.77 -5.60 -13.10
CA ALA A 86 15.59 -4.86 -12.14
C ALA A 86 17.08 -4.78 -12.55
N GLU A 87 17.70 -5.87 -12.99
CA GLU A 87 19.11 -5.90 -13.44
C GLU A 87 19.36 -4.95 -14.62
N TRP A 88 18.36 -4.79 -15.49
CA TRP A 88 18.44 -3.87 -16.63
C TRP A 88 18.68 -2.42 -16.19
N THR A 89 18.03 -2.00 -15.10
CA THR A 89 18.14 -0.63 -14.59
C THR A 89 19.51 -0.31 -14.00
N GLY A 90 20.25 -1.32 -13.52
CA GLY A 90 21.55 -1.15 -12.87
C GLY A 90 22.75 -1.10 -13.81
N SER A 91 22.65 -1.68 -15.01
CA SER A 91 23.83 -2.00 -15.85
C SER A 91 23.75 -1.53 -17.31
N ASN A 92 22.55 -1.36 -17.87
CA ASN A 92 22.36 -1.24 -19.32
C ASN A 92 21.96 0.16 -19.81
N LEU A 93 21.64 1.11 -18.93
CA LEU A 93 21.32 2.49 -19.34
C LEU A 93 22.55 3.28 -19.82
N SER A 94 23.75 2.95 -19.33
CA SER A 94 25.01 3.61 -19.74
C SER A 94 25.53 3.15 -21.12
N LYS A 95 24.99 2.05 -21.67
CA LYS A 95 25.35 1.54 -23.00
C LYS A 95 24.14 1.67 -23.91
N GLY A 96 24.07 2.82 -24.60
CA GLY A 96 23.02 3.13 -25.57
C GLY A 96 22.74 1.95 -26.50
N LYS A 97 21.46 1.52 -26.51
CA LYS A 97 20.91 0.39 -27.27
C LYS A 97 21.33 -1.02 -26.80
N ALA A 98 21.28 -1.29 -25.50
CA ALA A 98 21.13 -2.67 -25.04
C ALA A 98 19.88 -3.28 -25.70
N THR A 99 20.08 -4.25 -26.58
CA THR A 99 18.99 -4.92 -27.30
C THR A 99 18.06 -5.59 -26.30
N ARG A 100 16.74 -5.51 -26.54
CA ARG A 100 15.69 -6.12 -25.69
C ARG A 100 15.72 -7.67 -25.70
N LYS A 101 16.85 -8.31 -25.96
CA LYS A 101 16.95 -9.76 -26.16
C LYS A 101 17.54 -10.43 -24.93
N TRP A 102 16.66 -10.97 -24.10
CA TRP A 102 17.03 -11.79 -22.93
C TRP A 102 17.00 -13.29 -23.27
N GLY A 103 16.49 -13.66 -24.45
CA GLY A 103 16.25 -15.05 -24.83
C GLY A 103 15.01 -15.67 -24.17
N PHE A 104 14.37 -14.95 -23.25
CA PHE A 104 13.10 -15.24 -22.58
C PHE A 104 12.50 -13.90 -22.10
N GLY A 105 11.24 -13.85 -21.68
CA GLY A 105 10.49 -12.60 -21.51
C GLY A 105 10.18 -11.89 -22.84
N ASP A 106 10.37 -12.61 -23.97
CA ASP A 106 9.90 -12.18 -25.27
C ASP A 106 8.39 -12.44 -25.38
N SER A 107 7.71 -11.74 -26.26
CA SER A 107 6.27 -11.89 -26.40
C SER A 107 5.87 -13.32 -26.82
N GLY A 108 5.00 -14.01 -26.06
CA GLY A 108 4.54 -15.38 -26.35
C GLY A 108 5.25 -16.48 -25.57
N ASP A 109 5.79 -16.20 -24.39
CA ASP A 109 6.36 -17.19 -23.47
C ASP A 109 5.70 -17.21 -22.08
N GLY A 110 4.69 -16.35 -21.88
CA GLY A 110 3.83 -16.31 -20.70
C GLY A 110 4.40 -15.51 -19.52
N TYR A 111 5.60 -14.94 -19.62
CA TYR A 111 6.19 -14.19 -18.50
C TYR A 111 5.41 -12.91 -18.17
N TRP A 112 4.90 -12.21 -19.19
CA TRP A 112 4.14 -10.98 -19.01
C TRP A 112 2.74 -11.26 -18.47
N LEU A 113 2.09 -12.31 -18.97
CA LEU A 113 0.83 -12.77 -18.41
C LEU A 113 1.00 -13.20 -16.94
N ALA A 114 2.06 -13.93 -16.60
CA ALA A 114 2.37 -14.31 -15.23
C ALA A 114 2.51 -13.09 -14.32
N LEU A 115 3.24 -12.06 -14.76
CA LEU A 115 3.38 -10.81 -14.02
C LEU A 115 2.03 -10.10 -13.83
N GLN A 116 1.17 -10.07 -14.86
CA GLN A 116 -0.19 -9.54 -14.72
C GLN A 116 -0.97 -10.28 -13.63
N GLN A 117 -0.92 -11.61 -13.62
CA GLN A 117 -1.62 -12.41 -12.61
C GLN A 117 -1.04 -12.19 -11.20
N LEU A 118 0.29 -12.05 -11.09
CA LEU A 118 0.95 -11.80 -9.81
C LEU A 118 0.51 -10.46 -9.18
N VAL A 119 0.46 -9.38 -9.95
CA VAL A 119 0.04 -8.05 -9.45
C VAL A 119 -1.48 -7.93 -9.26
N LEU A 120 -2.25 -8.88 -9.78
CA LEU A 120 -3.70 -8.98 -9.56
C LEU A 120 -4.07 -9.72 -8.27
N ARG A 121 -3.11 -10.36 -7.60
CA ARG A 121 -3.36 -11.12 -6.38
C ARG A 121 -4.00 -10.26 -5.27
N PRO A 122 -4.91 -10.83 -4.45
CA PRO A 122 -5.64 -10.07 -3.43
C PRO A 122 -4.76 -9.30 -2.44
N TYR A 123 -3.52 -9.77 -2.20
CA TYR A 123 -2.55 -9.10 -1.34
C TYR A 123 -2.39 -7.62 -1.68
N TRP A 124 -2.19 -7.28 -2.96
CA TRP A 124 -1.97 -5.90 -3.43
C TRP A 124 -3.17 -4.98 -3.27
N ARG A 125 -4.34 -5.51 -2.92
CA ARG A 125 -5.54 -4.72 -2.65
C ARG A 125 -5.68 -4.36 -1.19
N ARG A 126 -4.95 -4.98 -0.26
CA ARG A 126 -5.12 -4.73 1.18
C ARG A 126 -4.47 -3.40 1.56
N LEU A 127 -5.14 -2.58 2.35
CA LEU A 127 -4.58 -1.32 2.86
C LEU A 127 -3.35 -1.55 3.76
N TRP A 128 -3.37 -2.61 4.57
CA TRP A 128 -2.34 -2.87 5.57
C TRP A 128 -0.95 -3.16 4.99
N ILE A 129 -0.87 -3.57 3.72
CA ILE A 129 0.43 -3.81 3.05
C ILE A 129 1.28 -2.55 2.99
N MET A 130 0.67 -1.36 3.08
CA MET A 130 1.40 -0.11 3.02
C MET A 130 2.35 0.00 4.22
N GLN A 131 1.88 -0.31 5.44
CA GLN A 131 2.78 -0.33 6.60
C GLN A 131 3.77 -1.49 6.51
N GLU A 132 3.34 -2.67 6.05
CA GLU A 132 4.21 -3.85 5.90
C GLU A 132 5.41 -3.59 4.97
N LEU A 133 5.16 -2.93 3.83
CA LEU A 133 6.16 -2.74 2.77
C LEU A 133 6.94 -1.43 2.89
N VAL A 134 6.33 -0.35 3.41
CA VAL A 134 7.01 0.94 3.62
C VAL A 134 7.87 0.90 4.88
N MET A 135 7.32 0.40 5.98
CA MET A 135 8.02 0.38 7.27
C MET A 135 8.94 -0.82 7.43
N GLY A 136 8.75 -1.85 6.60
CA GLY A 136 9.24 -3.19 6.88
C GLY A 136 10.73 -3.20 7.14
N GLY A 137 11.08 -3.56 8.39
CA GLY A 137 12.29 -3.14 9.10
C GLY A 137 13.62 -3.27 8.36
N THR A 138 14.48 -4.22 8.75
CA THR A 138 15.81 -4.31 8.12
C THR A 138 15.73 -4.89 6.70
N ARG A 139 14.73 -5.73 6.42
CA ARG A 139 14.58 -6.42 5.14
C ARG A 139 13.13 -6.80 4.88
N VAL A 140 12.64 -6.55 3.67
CA VAL A 140 11.34 -7.01 3.21
C VAL A 140 11.51 -8.01 2.08
N VAL A 141 10.87 -9.18 2.18
CA VAL A 141 10.89 -10.22 1.15
C VAL A 141 9.49 -10.52 0.69
N VAL A 142 9.25 -10.37 -0.61
CA VAL A 142 8.01 -10.79 -1.27
C VAL A 142 8.13 -12.27 -1.59
N ARG A 143 7.14 -13.07 -1.20
CA ARG A 143 7.14 -14.53 -1.38
C ARG A 143 5.86 -15.02 -2.03
N CYS A 144 5.99 -16.03 -2.87
CA CYS A 144 4.88 -16.67 -3.58
C CYS A 144 5.22 -18.14 -3.81
N GLY A 145 4.66 -19.04 -3.00
CA GLY A 145 5.12 -20.42 -2.94
C GLY A 145 6.64 -20.46 -2.66
N PRO A 146 7.43 -21.23 -3.43
CA PRO A 146 8.88 -21.32 -3.25
C PRO A 146 9.62 -20.10 -3.80
N SER A 147 8.99 -19.30 -4.67
CA SER A 147 9.61 -18.13 -5.28
C SER A 147 9.67 -16.96 -4.30
N GLN A 148 10.80 -16.27 -4.25
CA GLN A 148 10.98 -15.09 -3.40
C GLN A 148 11.85 -14.02 -4.06
N LEU A 149 11.61 -12.77 -3.71
CA LEU A 149 12.37 -11.62 -4.19
C LEU A 149 12.44 -10.57 -3.10
N GLU A 150 13.60 -9.94 -2.92
CA GLU A 150 13.70 -8.78 -2.04
C GLU A 150 12.83 -7.64 -2.58
N TRP A 151 12.16 -6.94 -1.68
CA TRP A 151 11.25 -5.84 -2.02
C TRP A 151 11.92 -4.76 -2.86
N SER A 152 13.18 -4.43 -2.56
CA SER A 152 13.97 -3.45 -3.32
C SER A 152 14.16 -3.87 -4.78
N ILE A 153 14.37 -5.17 -5.05
CA ILE A 153 14.52 -5.72 -6.40
C ILE A 153 13.15 -5.78 -7.09
N PHE A 154 12.10 -6.18 -6.36
CA PHE A 154 10.73 -6.17 -6.86
C PHE A 154 10.33 -4.77 -7.35
N LEU A 155 10.53 -3.72 -6.53
CA LEU A 155 10.25 -2.34 -6.91
C LEU A 155 11.09 -1.88 -8.09
N LYS A 156 12.40 -2.17 -8.12
CA LYS A 156 13.26 -1.85 -9.28
C LYS A 156 12.74 -2.47 -10.58
N GLY A 157 12.26 -3.72 -10.54
CA GLY A 157 11.64 -4.37 -11.69
C GLY A 157 10.38 -3.66 -12.18
N ILE A 158 9.51 -3.22 -11.25
CA ILE A 158 8.31 -2.42 -11.57
C ILE A 158 8.69 -1.05 -12.15
N VAL A 159 9.73 -0.39 -11.63
CA VAL A 159 10.24 0.88 -12.18
C VAL A 159 10.78 0.70 -13.59
N ALA A 160 11.56 -0.35 -13.83
CA ALA A 160 12.05 -0.68 -15.16
C ALA A 160 10.90 -0.87 -16.16
N LEU A 161 9.87 -1.62 -15.74
CA LEU A 161 8.68 -1.88 -16.53
C LEU A 161 8.01 -0.56 -16.94
N GLN A 162 7.76 0.32 -15.97
CA GLN A 162 7.09 1.61 -16.17
C GLN A 162 7.91 2.54 -17.09
N SER A 163 9.23 2.62 -16.88
CA SER A 163 10.08 3.57 -17.61
C SER A 163 10.46 3.11 -19.02
N HIS A 164 10.57 1.80 -19.27
CA HIS A 164 11.22 1.30 -20.49
C HIS A 164 10.45 0.21 -21.25
N TRP A 165 9.53 -0.48 -20.58
CA TRP A 165 8.79 -1.61 -21.15
C TRP A 165 7.28 -1.36 -21.25
N TRP A 166 6.82 -0.16 -20.90
CA TRP A 166 5.40 0.17 -20.85
C TRP A 166 4.66 -0.08 -22.17
N HIS A 167 5.25 0.30 -23.30
CA HIS A 167 4.64 0.06 -24.62
C HIS A 167 4.80 -1.38 -25.10
N TYR A 168 5.81 -2.10 -24.61
CA TYR A 168 6.07 -3.47 -25.02
C TYR A 168 5.14 -4.48 -24.32
N LYS A 169 4.85 -4.25 -23.04
CA LYS A 169 4.06 -5.17 -22.21
C LYS A 169 2.68 -5.48 -22.82
N ASP A 170 2.06 -4.50 -23.48
CA ASP A 170 0.71 -4.67 -24.05
C ASP A 170 0.73 -5.61 -25.25
N ASP A 171 1.74 -5.49 -26.11
CA ASP A 171 1.96 -6.43 -27.22
C ASP A 171 2.32 -7.83 -26.71
N ALA A 172 3.18 -7.89 -25.69
CA ALA A 172 3.60 -9.15 -25.08
C ALA A 172 2.42 -9.92 -24.45
N ILE A 173 1.58 -9.25 -23.67
CA ILE A 173 0.37 -9.87 -23.09
C ILE A 173 -0.61 -10.33 -24.15
N ARG A 174 -0.83 -9.52 -25.19
CA ARG A 174 -1.74 -9.89 -26.27
C ARG A 174 -1.31 -11.19 -26.94
N LYS A 175 0.00 -11.36 -27.15
CA LYS A 175 0.60 -12.58 -27.72
C LYS A 175 0.54 -13.75 -26.73
N ASP A 176 0.91 -13.55 -25.46
CA ASP A 176 0.78 -14.58 -24.41
C ASP A 176 -0.66 -15.11 -24.33
N ARG A 177 -1.66 -14.22 -24.34
CA ARG A 177 -3.09 -14.59 -24.31
C ARG A 177 -3.53 -15.34 -25.56
N ALA A 178 -3.05 -14.92 -26.73
CA ALA A 178 -3.39 -15.60 -27.99
C ALA A 178 -2.87 -17.04 -28.01
N GLN A 179 -1.69 -17.28 -27.45
CA GLN A 179 -1.09 -18.62 -27.37
C GLN A 179 -1.89 -19.58 -26.49
N ILE A 180 -2.49 -19.09 -25.41
CA ILE A 180 -3.30 -19.91 -24.49
C ILE A 180 -4.81 -19.87 -24.81
N GLY A 181 -5.21 -19.23 -25.91
CA GLY A 181 -6.62 -19.09 -26.29
C GLY A 181 -7.46 -18.28 -25.29
N ALA A 182 -6.85 -17.40 -24.50
CA ALA A 182 -7.56 -16.60 -23.50
C ALA A 182 -8.20 -15.34 -24.13
N PRO A 183 -9.31 -14.82 -23.56
CA PRO A 183 -9.90 -13.58 -24.00
C PRO A 183 -8.89 -12.43 -23.97
N GLN A 184 -8.91 -11.62 -25.04
CA GLN A 184 -8.10 -10.43 -25.12
C GLN A 184 -8.67 -9.37 -24.17
N SER A 185 -7.80 -8.82 -23.32
CA SER A 185 -8.16 -7.78 -22.37
C SER A 185 -6.96 -6.88 -22.14
N ALA A 186 -7.20 -5.59 -21.91
CA ALA A 186 -6.13 -4.67 -21.52
C ALA A 186 -5.44 -5.13 -20.22
N TRP A 187 -4.16 -4.76 -20.08
CA TRP A 187 -3.44 -4.97 -18.83
C TRP A 187 -4.15 -4.20 -17.70
N ASN A 188 -4.47 -4.88 -16.59
CA ASN A 188 -4.96 -4.19 -15.39
C ASN A 188 -3.80 -3.50 -14.66
N VAL A 189 -3.71 -2.19 -14.81
CA VAL A 189 -2.58 -1.39 -14.32
C VAL A 189 -2.80 -0.81 -12.93
N THR A 190 -3.92 -1.08 -12.26
CA THR A 190 -4.25 -0.46 -10.96
C THR A 190 -3.19 -0.76 -9.91
N ALA A 191 -2.81 -2.02 -9.75
CA ALA A 191 -1.76 -2.40 -8.80
C ALA A 191 -0.40 -1.84 -9.20
N LEU A 192 -0.05 -1.84 -10.50
CA LEU A 192 1.20 -1.26 -10.99
C LEU A 192 1.30 0.24 -10.71
N HIS A 193 0.20 0.98 -10.89
CA HIS A 193 0.15 2.40 -10.56
C HIS A 193 0.26 2.64 -9.06
N MET A 194 -0.43 1.86 -8.23
CA MET A 194 -0.29 1.96 -6.77
C MET A 194 1.17 1.69 -6.35
N LEU A 195 1.76 0.61 -6.85
CA LEU A 195 3.14 0.22 -6.54
C LEU A 195 4.16 1.30 -6.96
N HIS A 196 4.05 1.82 -8.18
CA HIS A 196 5.02 2.76 -8.74
C HIS A 196 4.78 4.22 -8.31
N ASN A 197 3.54 4.68 -8.33
CA ASN A 197 3.21 6.10 -8.12
C ASN A 197 2.91 6.44 -6.66
N GLN A 198 2.57 5.45 -5.83
CA GLN A 198 2.21 5.71 -4.43
C GLN A 198 3.20 5.04 -3.47
N LEU A 199 3.40 3.72 -3.61
CA LEU A 199 4.20 2.96 -2.65
C LEU A 199 5.70 3.24 -2.75
N ARG A 200 6.26 3.32 -3.97
CA ARG A 200 7.68 3.65 -4.16
C ARG A 200 8.07 5.00 -3.53
N PRO A 201 7.38 6.13 -3.80
CA PRO A 201 7.71 7.40 -3.14
C PRO A 201 7.69 7.32 -1.62
N LEU A 202 6.74 6.56 -1.04
CA LEU A 202 6.67 6.36 0.40
C LEU A 202 7.88 5.58 0.93
N CYS A 203 8.31 4.52 0.24
CA CYS A 203 9.53 3.79 0.59
C CYS A 203 10.78 4.68 0.48
N GLU A 204 10.90 5.48 -0.59
CA GLU A 204 12.04 6.39 -0.80
C GLU A 204 12.10 7.48 0.30
N GLN A 205 10.94 8.04 0.66
CA GLN A 205 10.83 9.00 1.76
C GLN A 205 11.18 8.39 3.11
N GLU A 206 10.70 7.18 3.41
CA GLU A 206 11.00 6.50 4.67
C GLU A 206 12.52 6.24 4.79
N ILE A 207 13.18 5.80 3.71
CA ILE A 207 14.65 5.64 3.66
C ILE A 207 15.37 6.98 3.86
N ALA A 208 14.92 8.04 3.17
CA ALA A 208 15.52 9.38 3.25
C ALA A 208 15.26 10.10 4.59
N SER A 209 14.22 9.71 5.33
CA SER A 209 13.76 10.35 6.56
C SER A 209 14.67 10.13 7.79
N SER A 210 15.83 9.52 7.60
CA SER A 210 16.88 9.48 8.62
C SER A 210 17.46 10.87 8.97
N SER A 211 17.14 11.96 8.24
CA SER A 211 17.63 13.30 8.63
C SER A 211 16.87 14.58 8.21
N SER A 212 15.89 14.61 7.28
CA SER A 212 15.06 15.84 7.07
C SER A 212 13.88 15.73 6.07
N ALA A 213 13.55 14.55 5.55
CA ALA A 213 12.55 14.44 4.48
C ALA A 213 11.11 14.70 4.98
N GLN A 214 10.37 15.52 4.25
CA GLN A 214 8.96 15.84 4.50
C GLN A 214 8.09 14.58 4.34
N ARG A 215 7.37 14.19 5.39
CA ARG A 215 6.39 13.10 5.32
C ARG A 215 5.24 13.44 4.36
N PRO A 216 4.57 12.43 3.77
CA PRO A 216 3.48 12.65 2.83
C PRO A 216 2.31 13.39 3.52
N ASP A 217 1.66 14.29 2.77
CA ASP A 217 0.46 14.97 3.25
C ASP A 217 -0.71 13.97 3.37
N LEU A 218 -1.66 14.31 4.25
CA LEU A 218 -2.83 13.47 4.51
C LEU A 218 -3.64 13.21 3.23
N GLY A 219 -3.79 14.21 2.34
CA GLY A 219 -4.54 14.07 1.09
C GLY A 219 -3.94 13.02 0.15
N SER A 220 -2.61 12.99 0.02
CA SER A 220 -1.88 11.97 -0.74
C SER A 220 -2.09 10.56 -0.18
N LEU A 221 -2.01 10.41 1.15
CA LEU A 221 -2.31 9.16 1.84
C LEU A 221 -3.78 8.74 1.65
N MET A 222 -4.72 9.68 1.59
CA MET A 222 -6.13 9.36 1.41
C MET A 222 -6.47 8.84 0.00
N VAL A 223 -5.71 9.22 -1.04
CA VAL A 223 -5.84 8.58 -2.37
C VAL A 223 -5.45 7.12 -2.30
N LEU A 224 -4.39 6.81 -1.57
CA LEU A 224 -3.93 5.44 -1.35
C LEU A 224 -4.96 4.62 -0.57
N ALA A 225 -5.57 5.20 0.47
CA ALA A 225 -6.68 4.57 1.17
C ALA A 225 -7.88 4.31 0.26
N ALA A 226 -8.20 5.23 -0.65
CA ALA A 226 -9.36 5.08 -1.54
C ALA A 226 -9.19 3.95 -2.58
N THR A 227 -7.97 3.66 -3.02
CA THR A 227 -7.68 2.64 -4.05
C THR A 227 -7.44 1.23 -3.47
N THR A 228 -7.40 1.10 -2.14
CA THR A 228 -7.20 -0.16 -1.43
C THR A 228 -8.48 -0.64 -0.74
N PHE A 229 -8.44 -1.84 -0.22
CA PHE A 229 -9.51 -2.51 0.51
C PHE A 229 -9.19 -2.53 2.00
N ALA A 230 -10.18 -2.17 2.80
CA ALA A 230 -10.19 -2.33 4.24
C ALA A 230 -11.57 -2.85 4.64
N PHE A 231 -11.61 -3.88 5.49
CA PHE A 231 -12.88 -4.46 5.95
C PHE A 231 -13.55 -3.53 6.96
N ASP A 232 -12.78 -3.00 7.90
CA ASP A 232 -13.23 -1.97 8.83
C ASP A 232 -13.03 -0.58 8.21
N PRO A 233 -14.09 0.23 8.08
CA PRO A 233 -13.98 1.59 7.56
C PRO A 233 -12.94 2.47 8.28
N ARG A 234 -12.72 2.24 9.58
CA ARG A 234 -11.77 3.03 10.40
C ARG A 234 -10.33 2.77 10.00
N ASP A 235 -10.04 1.60 9.42
CA ASP A 235 -8.69 1.29 8.95
C ASP A 235 -8.27 2.23 7.81
N LYS A 236 -9.22 2.84 7.06
CA LYS A 236 -8.91 3.86 6.05
C LYS A 236 -8.09 5.03 6.60
N VAL A 237 -8.18 5.29 7.90
CA VAL A 237 -7.34 6.26 8.59
C VAL A 237 -6.29 5.59 9.47
N TYR A 238 -6.68 4.60 10.28
CA TYR A 238 -5.76 3.95 11.23
C TYR A 238 -4.64 3.17 10.54
N GLY A 239 -4.93 2.53 9.41
CA GLY A 239 -3.96 1.85 8.57
C GLY A 239 -2.92 2.78 7.94
N LEU A 240 -3.12 4.09 8.01
CA LEU A 240 -2.21 5.08 7.44
C LEU A 240 -1.48 5.93 8.48
N ILE A 241 -1.82 5.83 9.78
CA ILE A 241 -1.18 6.60 10.87
C ILE A 241 0.35 6.49 10.80
N GLY A 242 0.85 5.28 10.55
CA GLY A 242 2.27 5.02 10.44
C GLY A 242 2.96 5.85 9.35
N MET A 243 2.27 6.36 8.33
CA MET A 243 2.87 7.17 7.26
C MET A 243 2.56 8.66 7.39
N MET A 244 1.66 9.05 8.32
CA MET A 244 1.26 10.44 8.49
C MET A 244 2.41 11.30 9.04
N GLU A 245 2.30 12.61 8.80
CA GLU A 245 3.11 13.62 9.48
C GLU A 245 3.02 13.44 11.01
N GLN A 246 4.15 13.53 11.71
CA GLN A 246 4.21 13.22 13.14
C GLN A 246 3.29 14.14 13.97
N SER A 247 3.18 15.42 13.59
CA SER A 247 2.29 16.42 14.18
C SER A 247 0.80 16.02 14.16
N ILE A 248 0.39 15.25 13.16
CA ILE A 248 -0.95 14.69 13.00
C ILE A 248 -1.05 13.33 13.71
N ALA A 249 -0.08 12.44 13.46
CA ALA A 249 -0.06 11.08 14.00
C ALA A 249 -0.10 11.08 15.54
N ASP A 250 0.64 11.98 16.19
CA ASP A 250 0.71 12.09 17.65
C ASP A 250 -0.64 12.43 18.29
N ARG A 251 -1.55 13.08 17.55
CA ARG A 251 -2.90 13.45 17.99
C ARG A 251 -3.93 12.34 17.79
N ILE A 252 -3.58 11.28 17.07
CA ILE A 252 -4.49 10.19 16.74
C ILE A 252 -4.16 8.98 17.62
N ARG A 253 -5.17 8.46 18.31
CA ARG A 253 -5.12 7.17 19.01
C ARG A 253 -6.20 6.28 18.42
N PRO A 254 -5.86 5.09 17.88
CA PRO A 254 -6.86 4.17 17.38
C PRO A 254 -7.89 3.81 18.45
N ASP A 255 -9.16 3.89 18.11
CA ASP A 255 -10.28 3.57 18.98
C ASP A 255 -11.32 2.78 18.17
N TYR A 256 -11.27 1.45 18.28
CA TYR A 256 -12.21 0.57 17.59
C TYR A 256 -13.56 0.43 18.32
N ALA A 257 -13.77 1.11 19.47
CA ALA A 257 -15.10 1.29 20.04
C ALA A 257 -15.82 2.51 19.42
N MET A 258 -15.07 3.45 18.85
CA MET A 258 -15.59 4.66 18.25
C MET A 258 -16.42 4.41 16.97
N PRO A 259 -17.58 5.07 16.81
CA PRO A 259 -18.29 5.12 15.54
C PRO A 259 -17.45 5.72 14.41
N VAL A 260 -17.67 5.26 13.17
CA VAL A 260 -16.93 5.71 11.99
C VAL A 260 -16.97 7.25 11.80
N PRO A 261 -18.13 7.94 11.87
CA PRO A 261 -18.16 9.39 11.66
C PRO A 261 -17.37 10.16 12.72
N GLU A 262 -17.39 9.70 13.96
CA GLU A 262 -16.64 10.32 15.05
C GLU A 262 -15.13 10.07 14.90
N THR A 263 -14.75 8.85 14.51
CA THR A 263 -13.36 8.51 14.17
C THR A 263 -12.85 9.46 13.09
N PHE A 264 -13.65 9.67 12.05
CA PHE A 264 -13.23 10.50 10.94
C PHE A 264 -13.13 11.98 11.33
N THR A 265 -14.07 12.44 12.14
CA THR A 265 -14.07 13.79 12.71
C THR A 265 -12.81 14.02 13.55
N LYS A 266 -12.40 13.06 14.39
CA LYS A 266 -11.16 13.17 15.17
C LYS A 266 -9.92 13.35 14.30
N VAL A 267 -9.81 12.59 13.22
CA VAL A 267 -8.67 12.69 12.29
C VAL A 267 -8.66 14.01 11.53
N ALA A 268 -9.83 14.51 11.12
CA ALA A 268 -9.95 15.81 10.46
C ALA A 268 -9.53 16.96 11.41
N VAL A 269 -10.01 16.95 12.66
CA VAL A 269 -9.61 17.91 13.70
C VAL A 269 -8.10 17.87 13.90
N ALA A 270 -7.51 16.68 14.06
CA ALA A 270 -6.07 16.53 14.22
C ALA A 270 -5.27 17.13 13.06
N ASN A 271 -5.76 17.00 11.81
CA ASN A 271 -5.14 17.62 10.65
C ASN A 271 -5.20 19.15 10.69
N TYR A 272 -6.38 19.72 10.97
CA TYR A 272 -6.57 21.17 11.02
C TYR A 272 -5.74 21.82 12.12
N GLU A 273 -5.73 21.22 13.32
CA GLU A 273 -4.94 21.71 14.45
C GLU A 273 -3.44 21.60 14.24
N ALA A 274 -2.97 20.56 13.53
CA ALA A 274 -1.55 20.37 13.27
C ALA A 274 -1.03 21.29 12.17
N ARG A 275 -1.81 21.50 11.11
CA ARG A 275 -1.37 22.24 9.92
C ARG A 275 -1.76 23.71 9.93
N HIS A 276 -2.75 24.08 10.73
CA HIS A 276 -3.37 25.41 10.71
C HIS A 276 -3.84 25.83 9.30
N ASP A 277 -4.32 24.87 8.51
CA ASP A 277 -4.93 25.09 7.20
C ASP A 277 -6.29 24.39 7.11
N LEU A 278 -7.07 24.68 6.07
CA LEU A 278 -8.38 24.06 5.83
C LEU A 278 -8.40 23.27 4.51
N GLU A 279 -7.23 22.82 4.02
CA GLU A 279 -7.09 22.12 2.74
C GLU A 279 -7.95 20.85 2.64
N LEU A 280 -8.18 20.19 3.79
CA LEU A 280 -8.97 18.98 3.87
C LEU A 280 -10.47 19.23 3.53
N LEU A 281 -10.96 20.48 3.59
CA LEU A 281 -12.33 20.82 3.17
C LEU A 281 -12.63 20.46 1.71
N ARG A 282 -11.61 20.46 0.85
CA ARG A 282 -11.73 20.07 -0.57
C ARG A 282 -12.15 18.61 -0.75
N ASP A 283 -11.81 17.75 0.22
CA ASP A 283 -12.11 16.32 0.16
C ASP A 283 -13.43 15.96 0.85
N CYS A 284 -14.12 16.95 1.42
CA CYS A 284 -15.40 16.77 2.12
C CYS A 284 -16.54 16.49 1.14
N ASN A 285 -17.53 15.73 1.62
CA ASN A 285 -18.75 15.48 0.87
C ASN A 285 -19.98 15.88 1.67
N LEU A 286 -20.93 16.53 1.00
CA LEU A 286 -22.14 17.06 1.64
C LEU A 286 -23.19 15.97 1.90
N TRP A 287 -23.00 14.77 1.33
CA TRP A 287 -23.94 13.65 1.39
C TRP A 287 -23.48 12.52 2.31
N GLY A 288 -22.34 12.67 2.99
CA GLY A 288 -21.81 11.69 3.93
C GLY A 288 -22.54 11.69 5.27
N LYS A 289 -22.19 10.71 6.12
CA LYS A 289 -22.67 10.65 7.52
C LYS A 289 -21.82 11.50 8.48
N CYS A 290 -20.72 12.04 8.01
CA CYS A 290 -19.83 12.91 8.77
C CYS A 290 -20.34 14.36 8.73
N PRO A 291 -19.91 15.24 9.66
CA PRO A 291 -20.11 16.68 9.51
C PRO A 291 -19.63 17.16 8.14
N SER A 292 -20.26 18.20 7.58
CA SER A 292 -20.00 18.67 6.21
C SER A 292 -18.56 19.15 5.96
N TRP A 293 -17.81 19.42 7.02
CA TRP A 293 -16.41 19.82 7.00
C TRP A 293 -15.45 18.64 7.25
N VAL A 294 -15.94 17.42 7.37
CA VAL A 294 -15.16 16.20 7.57
C VAL A 294 -15.28 15.31 6.33
N PRO A 295 -14.15 14.85 5.73
CA PRO A 295 -14.22 13.90 4.63
C PRO A 295 -14.76 12.54 5.08
N ASP A 296 -15.71 12.00 4.34
CA ASP A 296 -16.04 10.59 4.43
C ASP A 296 -15.01 9.78 3.63
N TRP A 297 -14.07 9.14 4.33
CA TRP A 297 -13.04 8.29 3.73
C TRP A 297 -13.54 6.92 3.28
N THR A 298 -14.83 6.61 3.46
CA THR A 298 -15.46 5.46 2.81
C THR A 298 -16.03 5.78 1.44
N TRP A 299 -16.04 7.05 1.02
CA TRP A 299 -16.67 7.44 -0.22
C TRP A 299 -15.83 7.08 -1.45
N HIS A 300 -16.35 6.17 -2.28
CA HIS A 300 -15.66 5.64 -3.46
C HIS A 300 -15.84 6.54 -4.70
N GLN A 301 -16.88 7.39 -4.75
CA GLN A 301 -17.21 8.27 -5.89
C GLN A 301 -16.61 9.67 -5.76
N ARG A 302 -15.42 9.81 -5.17
CA ARG A 302 -14.73 11.10 -5.13
C ARG A 302 -14.55 11.64 -6.55
N PRO A 303 -14.81 12.94 -6.81
CA PRO A 303 -14.56 13.56 -8.12
C PRO A 303 -13.10 13.42 -8.62
N GLY A 304 -12.16 13.01 -7.76
CA GLY A 304 -10.77 12.65 -8.12
C GLY A 304 -10.48 11.16 -8.34
N ASN A 305 -11.43 10.25 -8.07
CA ASN A 305 -11.29 8.80 -8.31
C ASN A 305 -11.74 8.39 -9.73
N ALA A 306 -12.52 9.23 -10.39
CA ALA A 306 -13.01 8.97 -11.73
C ALA A 306 -11.93 9.34 -12.77
N ARG A 307 -11.20 8.33 -13.25
CA ARG A 307 -10.36 8.35 -14.46
C ARG A 307 -9.21 9.36 -14.43
N PHE A 308 -7.99 8.85 -14.23
CA PHE A 308 -6.74 9.58 -14.44
C PHE A 308 -6.63 10.87 -13.60
N GLN A 309 -6.29 10.73 -12.31
CA GLN A 309 -5.34 11.70 -11.79
C GLN A 309 -4.04 11.43 -12.55
N ARG A 310 -3.82 12.24 -13.60
CA ARG A 310 -2.46 12.64 -13.99
C ARG A 310 -1.70 12.80 -12.68
N THR A 311 -0.59 12.11 -12.54
CA THR A 311 0.40 12.21 -11.48
C THR A 311 1.04 13.61 -11.40
N ASP A 312 0.35 14.63 -11.88
CA ASP A 312 0.70 16.03 -11.70
C ASP A 312 0.17 16.46 -10.35
N ASP A 313 0.98 16.24 -9.32
CA ASP A 313 0.92 16.99 -8.05
C ASP A 313 0.90 18.52 -8.29
N ARG A 314 1.28 18.98 -9.49
CA ARG A 314 1.10 20.36 -9.98
C ARG A 314 -0.32 20.87 -9.75
N PHE A 315 -1.37 20.14 -10.14
CA PHE A 315 -2.74 20.64 -9.94
C PHE A 315 -3.23 20.59 -8.48
N ARG A 316 -2.63 19.75 -7.63
CA ARG A 316 -2.98 19.68 -6.20
C ARG A 316 -2.39 20.82 -5.39
N ARG A 317 -1.23 21.35 -5.80
CA ARG A 317 -0.48 22.39 -5.09
C ARG A 317 -0.50 23.78 -5.75
N GLU A 318 -0.98 23.92 -6.99
CA GLU A 318 -1.00 25.22 -7.68
C GLU A 318 -2.00 26.23 -7.09
N PHE A 319 -3.08 25.77 -6.44
CA PHE A 319 -4.06 26.66 -5.82
C PHE A 319 -3.74 26.92 -4.33
N ASN A 320 -2.78 27.81 -4.07
CA ASN A 320 -2.49 28.31 -2.72
C ASN A 320 -3.37 29.52 -2.39
N ALA A 321 -4.67 29.29 -2.17
CA ALA A 321 -5.64 30.37 -1.91
C ALA A 321 -5.28 31.23 -0.68
N HIS A 322 -4.54 30.66 0.27
CA HIS A 322 -4.19 31.29 1.54
C HIS A 322 -2.80 31.95 1.53
N ALA A 323 -2.01 31.78 0.46
CA ALA A 323 -0.64 32.32 0.34
C ALA A 323 0.28 32.05 1.56
N GLY A 324 0.05 30.97 2.31
CA GLY A 324 0.78 30.64 3.54
C GLY A 324 0.27 31.33 4.81
N ILE A 325 -0.86 32.04 4.76
CA ILE A 325 -1.52 32.60 5.95
C ILE A 325 -2.22 31.48 6.72
N PRO A 326 -1.94 31.30 8.03
CA PRO A 326 -2.64 30.31 8.85
C PRO A 326 -4.15 30.58 8.90
N ALA A 327 -4.94 29.54 8.75
CA ALA A 327 -6.39 29.62 8.90
C ALA A 327 -6.74 29.90 10.37
N THR A 328 -7.62 30.87 10.60
CA THR A 328 -8.31 31.03 11.88
C THR A 328 -9.60 30.23 11.81
N PHE A 329 -9.83 29.34 12.78
CA PHE A 329 -11.05 28.56 12.85
C PHE A 329 -11.35 28.16 14.29
N THR A 330 -12.63 27.87 14.56
CA THR A 330 -13.12 27.30 15.81
C THR A 330 -13.98 26.08 15.52
N ILE A 331 -13.84 25.03 16.32
CA ILE A 331 -14.64 23.81 16.24
C ILE A 331 -15.48 23.75 17.50
N SER A 332 -16.79 23.55 17.35
CA SER A 332 -17.71 23.44 18.49
C SER A 332 -17.35 22.26 19.40
N GLU A 333 -17.71 22.34 20.69
CA GLU A 333 -17.43 21.27 21.66
C GLU A 333 -17.99 19.90 21.23
N ASP A 334 -19.18 19.91 20.60
CA ASP A 334 -19.82 18.71 20.04
C ASP A 334 -19.19 18.22 18.73
N ARG A 335 -18.19 18.94 18.21
CA ARG A 335 -17.47 18.69 16.96
C ARG A 335 -18.40 18.57 15.74
N ARG A 336 -19.52 19.30 15.76
CA ARG A 336 -20.46 19.33 14.62
C ARG A 336 -20.29 20.55 13.74
N ARG A 337 -19.74 21.65 14.25
CA ARG A 337 -19.60 22.92 13.51
C ARG A 337 -18.15 23.37 13.48
N LEU A 338 -17.70 23.76 12.30
CA LEU A 338 -16.45 24.47 12.06
C LEU A 338 -16.81 25.88 11.60
N THR A 339 -16.22 26.88 12.24
CA THR A 339 -16.44 28.32 11.95
C THR A 339 -15.09 28.96 11.66
N CYS A 340 -14.99 29.73 10.58
CA CYS A 340 -13.77 30.42 10.15
C CYS A 340 -13.85 31.92 10.38
#